data_AF-A0A353G225-F1
#
_entry.id   AF-A0A353G225-F1
#
_cell.length_a   1.000
_cell.length_b   1.000
_cell.length_c   1.000
_cell.angle_alpha   90.00
_cell.angle_beta   90.00
_cell.angle_gamma   90.00
#
_symmetry.space_group_name_H-M   'P 1'
#
loop_
_entity.id
_entity.type
_entity.pdbx_description
1 polymer ?
#
loop_
_entity_poly.entity_id
_entity_poly.type
_entity_poly.pdbx_seq_one_letter_code
_entity_poly.pdbx_strand_id
1 'polypeptide(L)'
;MAGIQKGVQATAHKSTSGHAGSYTGALVALTSLFFLWGFITCLNDILIPHLKNVFQLNYTQTMLIQLCFFGAYFIVSLPAGALVKRISYKWGIVVGLVISALGCALFIPAASLRVYPLFLGALFVLASGVTILQVAANPYVTVLGKPETASSRLTLTQAFNSLGTTIAPIFGAFLILSSATAAVSNATPEQIDALHMAEAAAVKFPYLLLAAAFLVLAAIFAALKLPVVEDEEEAHQGGEEAASAWSYSHLVLGAVGIFVYVGAEVSIGSFLVNFMADPAIAGLPEQTAAHYVSYFWGGAMIGRFIGSVVMRYVDAGKTLTTNATIAAILLLVTVLTTGHVAMWCVLAIGFFNSIMF
;
A
#
# COMPACT_ATOMS: atom_id res chain seq x y z
N MET A 1 -0.30 -61.56 41.10
CA MET A 1 -1.58 -60.85 40.92
C MET A 1 -1.52 -60.11 39.60
N ALA A 2 -2.41 -60.47 38.69
CA ALA A 2 -2.54 -59.89 37.37
C ALA A 2 -3.46 -58.66 37.40
N GLY A 3 -3.30 -57.78 36.41
CA GLY A 3 -4.27 -56.76 36.02
C GLY A 3 -3.86 -55.32 36.35
N ILE A 4 -4.00 -54.30 35.49
CA ILE A 4 -4.73 -54.15 34.23
C ILE A 4 -4.04 -53.00 33.44
N GLN A 5 -3.84 -53.22 32.13
CA GLN A 5 -3.53 -52.21 31.12
C GLN A 5 -4.61 -51.13 31.06
N LYS A 6 -4.23 -49.88 30.78
CA LYS A 6 -4.89 -49.08 29.75
C LYS A 6 -3.87 -48.11 29.16
N GLY A 7 -3.45 -48.44 27.94
CA GLY A 7 -2.54 -47.62 27.14
C GLY A 7 -3.20 -46.31 26.76
N VAL A 8 -2.47 -45.21 26.96
CA VAL A 8 -2.72 -43.96 26.28
C VAL A 8 -2.35 -44.18 24.82
N GLN A 9 -3.36 -44.40 23.98
CA GLN A 9 -3.20 -44.33 22.54
C GLN A 9 -2.74 -42.92 22.21
N ALA A 10 -1.48 -42.79 21.80
CA ALA A 10 -1.02 -41.63 21.07
C ALA A 10 -1.90 -41.53 19.81
N THR A 11 -2.80 -40.56 19.80
CA THR A 11 -3.54 -40.15 18.60
C THR A 11 -2.52 -39.65 17.60
N ALA A 12 -2.10 -40.56 16.73
CA ALA A 12 -1.30 -40.26 15.56
C ALA A 12 -1.99 -39.12 14.81
N HIS A 13 -1.32 -37.96 14.76
CA HIS A 13 -1.68 -36.85 13.91
C HIS A 13 -1.81 -37.41 12.50
N LYS A 14 -3.05 -37.62 12.06
CA LYS A 14 -3.35 -37.96 10.67
C LYS A 14 -2.95 -36.72 9.88
N SER A 15 -1.73 -36.73 9.35
CA SER A 15 -1.31 -35.84 8.29
C SER A 15 -2.28 -36.08 7.14
N THR A 16 -3.31 -35.25 7.06
CA THR A 16 -4.12 -35.10 5.86
C THR A 16 -3.16 -34.62 4.78
N SER A 17 -2.70 -35.57 3.96
CA SER A 17 -2.03 -35.33 2.70
C SER A 17 -3.03 -34.66 1.74
N GLY A 18 -3.38 -33.42 2.03
CA GLY A 18 -4.22 -32.57 1.19
C GLY A 18 -3.36 -31.98 0.10
N HIS A 19 -3.53 -32.51 -1.12
CA HIS A 19 -3.18 -31.89 -2.41
C HIS A 19 -1.97 -30.95 -2.41
N ALA A 20 -0.79 -31.50 -2.71
CA ALA A 20 0.37 -30.75 -3.19
C ALA A 20 0.11 -30.16 -4.59
N GLY A 21 -0.95 -29.37 -4.74
CA GLY A 21 -1.12 -28.48 -5.88
C GLY A 21 -0.03 -27.41 -5.81
N SER A 22 0.57 -27.09 -6.95
CA SER A 22 1.62 -26.08 -7.06
C SER A 22 1.15 -24.73 -6.52
N TYR A 23 1.45 -24.43 -5.25
CA TYR A 23 1.21 -23.11 -4.62
C TYR A 23 1.89 -21.98 -5.40
N THR A 24 2.89 -22.30 -6.21
CA THR A 24 3.59 -21.37 -7.11
C THR A 24 2.63 -20.71 -8.09
N GLY A 25 1.65 -21.43 -8.63
CA GLY A 25 0.67 -20.85 -9.57
C GLY A 25 -0.24 -19.81 -8.90
N ALA A 26 -0.74 -20.11 -7.70
CA ALA A 26 -1.52 -19.18 -6.90
C ALA A 26 -0.68 -17.97 -6.45
N LEU A 27 0.57 -18.19 -6.05
CA LEU A 27 1.48 -17.13 -5.62
C LEU A 27 1.86 -16.20 -6.78
N VAL A 28 2.12 -16.73 -7.98
CA VAL A 28 2.39 -15.93 -9.19
C VAL A 28 1.18 -15.09 -9.55
N ALA A 29 -0.02 -15.69 -9.56
CA ALA A 29 -1.26 -14.95 -9.81
C ALA A 29 -1.45 -13.83 -8.78
N LEU A 30 -1.30 -14.14 -7.49
CA LEU A 30 -1.47 -13.18 -6.40
C LEU A 30 -0.43 -12.05 -6.48
N THR A 31 0.82 -12.38 -6.77
CA THR A 31 1.91 -11.41 -6.90
C THR A 31 1.70 -10.46 -8.08
N SER A 32 1.28 -10.99 -9.23
CA SER A 32 0.88 -10.17 -10.39
C SER A 32 -0.31 -9.26 -10.09
N LEU A 33 -1.27 -9.74 -9.29
CA LEU A 33 -2.41 -8.93 -8.87
C LEU A 33 -2.00 -7.81 -7.91
N PHE A 34 -1.04 -8.03 -7.03
CA PHE A 34 -0.48 -6.98 -6.16
C PHE A 34 0.32 -5.94 -6.96
N PHE A 35 1.03 -6.36 -8.00
CA PHE A 35 1.63 -5.45 -8.97
C PHE A 35 0.58 -4.57 -9.64
N LEU A 36 -0.47 -5.17 -10.22
CA LEU A 36 -1.54 -4.44 -10.91
C LEU A 36 -2.29 -3.50 -9.96
N TRP A 37 -2.60 -3.96 -8.76
CA TRP A 37 -3.23 -3.14 -7.73
C TRP A 37 -2.33 -1.94 -7.34
N GLY A 38 -1.05 -2.16 -7.00
CA GLY A 38 -0.12 -1.08 -6.66
C GLY A 38 0.06 -0.09 -7.80
N PHE A 39 0.15 -0.59 -9.04
CA PHE A 39 0.22 0.22 -10.25
C PHE A 39 -1.01 1.14 -10.40
N ILE A 40 -2.22 0.60 -10.25
CA ILE A 40 -3.48 1.38 -10.40
C ILE A 40 -3.63 2.39 -9.27
N THR A 41 -3.34 2.02 -8.01
CA THR A 41 -3.40 2.95 -6.89
C THR A 41 -2.41 4.10 -7.06
N CYS A 42 -1.18 3.81 -7.50
CA CYS A 42 -0.20 4.87 -7.74
C CYS A 42 -0.59 5.77 -8.94
N LEU A 43 -1.13 5.21 -10.03
CA LEU A 43 -1.69 6.00 -11.12
C LEU A 43 -2.79 6.96 -10.63
N ASN A 44 -3.64 6.52 -9.71
CA ASN A 44 -4.63 7.39 -9.10
C ASN A 44 -3.98 8.54 -8.34
N ASP A 45 -2.95 8.25 -7.55
CA ASP A 45 -2.26 9.25 -6.73
C ASP A 45 -1.57 10.33 -7.57
N ILE A 46 -1.12 9.99 -8.77
CA ILE A 46 -0.55 10.95 -9.74
C ILE A 46 -1.64 11.86 -10.33
N LEU A 47 -2.86 11.36 -10.52
CA LEU A 47 -3.97 12.13 -11.09
C LEU A 47 -4.58 13.12 -10.09
N ILE A 48 -4.52 12.82 -8.79
CA ILE A 48 -5.09 13.67 -7.73
C ILE A 48 -4.53 15.12 -7.75
N PRO A 49 -3.19 15.37 -7.80
CA PRO A 49 -2.64 16.72 -7.90
C PRO A 49 -3.14 17.53 -9.11
N HIS A 50 -3.34 16.89 -10.26
CA HIS A 50 -3.90 17.57 -11.43
C HIS A 50 -5.33 18.04 -11.17
N LEU A 51 -6.14 17.23 -10.48
CA LEU A 51 -7.45 17.67 -10.01
C LEU A 51 -7.33 18.84 -9.04
N LYS A 52 -6.38 18.84 -8.09
CA LYS A 52 -6.17 19.98 -7.17
C LYS A 52 -5.93 21.30 -7.92
N ASN A 53 -5.16 21.26 -9.02
CA ASN A 53 -4.94 22.44 -9.86
C ASN A 53 -6.24 22.91 -10.55
N VAL A 54 -7.06 21.98 -11.06
CA VAL A 54 -8.37 22.30 -11.67
C VAL A 54 -9.32 22.96 -10.67
N PHE A 55 -9.28 22.59 -9.39
CA PHE A 55 -10.09 23.20 -8.34
C PHE A 55 -9.46 24.47 -7.71
N GLN A 56 -8.25 24.88 -8.14
CA GLN A 56 -7.49 25.99 -7.56
C GLN A 56 -7.47 25.98 -6.02
N LEU A 57 -7.14 24.83 -5.44
CA LEU A 57 -7.27 24.63 -4.00
C LEU A 57 -6.30 25.50 -3.20
N ASN A 58 -6.79 26.04 -2.10
CA ASN A 58 -5.94 26.70 -1.12
C ASN A 58 -5.15 25.67 -0.27
N TYR A 59 -4.19 26.17 0.51
CA TYR A 59 -3.34 25.32 1.35
C TYR A 59 -4.13 24.43 2.33
N THR A 60 -5.14 25.00 3.01
CA THR A 60 -6.00 24.26 3.94
C THR A 60 -6.74 23.13 3.26
N GLN A 61 -7.28 23.36 2.06
CA GLN A 61 -7.96 22.36 1.25
C GLN A 61 -7.01 21.25 0.77
N THR A 62 -5.75 21.60 0.48
CA THR A 62 -4.72 20.63 0.10
C THR A 62 -4.35 19.72 1.28
N MET A 63 -4.27 20.28 2.49
CA MET A 63 -4.02 19.50 3.71
C MET A 63 -5.22 18.63 4.11
N LEU A 64 -6.44 19.11 3.89
CA LEU A 64 -7.67 18.36 4.18
C LEU A 64 -7.78 17.09 3.31
N ILE A 65 -7.20 17.09 2.11
CA ILE A 65 -7.08 15.90 1.26
C ILE A 65 -6.22 14.83 1.94
N GLN A 66 -5.08 15.22 2.51
CA GLN A 66 -4.20 14.29 3.24
C GLN A 66 -4.88 13.76 4.50
N LEU A 67 -5.55 14.63 5.24
CA LEU A 67 -6.33 14.25 6.42
C LEU A 67 -7.48 13.29 6.06
N CYS A 68 -8.17 13.53 4.95
CA CYS A 68 -9.25 12.68 4.46
C CYS A 68 -8.71 11.29 4.09
N PHE A 69 -7.58 11.23 3.37
CA PHE A 69 -6.97 9.98 2.95
C PHE A 69 -6.50 9.15 4.15
N PHE A 70 -5.66 9.71 5.04
CA PHE A 70 -5.22 8.98 6.24
C PHE A 70 -6.35 8.75 7.26
N GLY A 71 -7.32 9.66 7.33
CA GLY A 71 -8.52 9.50 8.14
C GLY A 71 -9.36 8.31 7.69
N ALA A 72 -9.46 8.04 6.39
CA ALA A 72 -10.10 6.84 5.87
C ALA A 72 -9.38 5.58 6.35
N TYR A 73 -8.04 5.52 6.32
CA TYR A 73 -7.28 4.40 6.89
C TYR A 73 -7.64 4.19 8.37
N PHE A 74 -7.59 5.25 9.18
CA PHE A 74 -7.88 5.15 10.62
C PHE A 74 -9.32 4.70 10.90
N ILE A 75 -10.31 5.31 10.25
CA ILE A 75 -11.74 5.06 10.51
C ILE A 75 -12.19 3.71 9.94
N VAL A 76 -11.70 3.33 8.76
CA VAL A 76 -12.19 2.17 8.01
C VAL A 76 -11.42 0.90 8.33
N SER A 77 -10.19 0.96 8.86
CA SER A 77 -9.43 -0.25 9.19
C SER A 77 -10.14 -1.19 10.17
N LEU A 78 -10.78 -0.67 11.22
CA LEU A 78 -11.48 -1.51 12.21
C LEU A 78 -12.78 -2.12 11.64
N PRO A 79 -13.69 -1.36 10.99
CA PRO A 79 -14.82 -1.92 10.27
C PRO A 79 -14.43 -2.89 9.16
N ALA A 80 -13.33 -2.63 8.44
CA ALA A 80 -12.81 -3.51 7.40
C ALA A 80 -12.41 -4.87 7.97
N GLY A 81 -11.72 -4.91 9.11
CA GLY A 81 -11.38 -6.16 9.78
C GLY A 81 -12.62 -6.97 10.16
N ALA A 82 -13.64 -6.32 10.72
CA ALA A 82 -14.92 -6.96 11.04
C ALA A 82 -15.68 -7.45 9.80
N LEU A 83 -15.61 -6.71 8.69
CA LEU A 83 -16.18 -7.11 7.40
C LEU A 83 -15.47 -8.35 6.87
N VAL A 84 -14.14 -8.33 6.83
CA VAL A 84 -13.32 -9.45 6.35
C VAL A 84 -13.59 -10.73 7.15
N LYS A 85 -13.72 -10.63 8.48
CA LYS A 85 -14.11 -11.76 9.34
C LYS A 85 -15.47 -12.36 8.96
N ARG A 86 -16.42 -11.54 8.49
CA ARG A 86 -17.77 -12.01 8.10
C ARG A 86 -17.86 -12.60 6.70
N ILE A 87 -17.07 -12.08 5.74
CA ILE A 87 -17.20 -12.45 4.32
C ILE A 87 -15.99 -13.22 3.76
N SER A 88 -14.98 -13.51 4.60
CA SER A 88 -13.67 -14.05 4.23
C SER A 88 -12.76 -13.05 3.50
N TYR A 89 -11.45 -13.28 3.58
CA TYR A 89 -10.41 -12.47 2.96
C TYR A 89 -10.63 -12.24 1.46
N LYS A 90 -11.00 -13.29 0.72
CA LYS A 90 -11.24 -13.20 -0.73
C LYS A 90 -12.29 -12.13 -1.06
N TRP A 91 -13.46 -12.21 -0.42
CA TRP A 91 -14.53 -11.25 -0.68
C TRP A 91 -14.23 -9.88 -0.09
N GLY A 92 -13.45 -9.79 1.00
CA GLY A 92 -12.89 -8.54 1.48
C GLY A 92 -12.09 -7.80 0.40
N ILE A 93 -11.19 -8.50 -0.30
CA ILE A 93 -10.42 -7.94 -1.42
C ILE A 93 -11.35 -7.47 -2.55
N VAL A 94 -12.32 -8.29 -2.95
CA VAL A 94 -13.28 -7.96 -4.02
C VAL A 94 -14.10 -6.72 -3.66
N VAL A 95 -14.62 -6.63 -2.43
CA VAL A 95 -15.38 -5.46 -1.96
C VAL A 95 -14.50 -4.21 -1.96
N GLY A 96 -13.26 -4.31 -1.48
CA GLY A 96 -12.31 -3.18 -1.51
C GLY A 96 -12.03 -2.68 -2.94
N LEU A 97 -11.85 -3.59 -3.90
CA LEU A 97 -11.67 -3.25 -5.33
C LEU A 97 -12.91 -2.57 -5.92
N VAL A 98 -14.12 -3.06 -5.63
CA VAL A 98 -15.37 -2.47 -6.11
C VAL A 98 -15.59 -1.07 -5.51
N ILE A 99 -15.36 -0.90 -4.21
CA ILE A 99 -15.45 0.41 -3.56
C ILE A 99 -14.42 1.38 -4.14
N SER A 100 -13.21 0.90 -4.44
CA SER A 100 -12.18 1.71 -5.11
C SER A 100 -12.61 2.14 -6.51
N ALA A 101 -13.20 1.24 -7.30
CA ALA A 101 -13.77 1.56 -8.60
C ALA A 101 -14.89 2.60 -8.50
N LEU A 102 -15.77 2.50 -7.50
CA LEU A 102 -16.81 3.48 -7.23
C LEU A 102 -16.22 4.85 -6.88
N GLY A 103 -15.15 4.89 -6.07
CA GLY A 103 -14.40 6.12 -5.79
C GLY A 103 -13.84 6.76 -7.06
N CYS A 104 -13.19 5.98 -7.94
CA CYS A 104 -12.73 6.44 -9.24
C CYS A 104 -13.87 6.96 -10.13
N ALA A 105 -15.01 6.27 -10.15
CA ALA A 105 -16.19 6.71 -10.90
C ALA A 105 -16.78 8.00 -10.33
N LEU A 106 -16.77 8.22 -9.01
CA LEU A 106 -17.24 9.44 -8.36
C LEU A 106 -16.34 10.66 -8.63
N PHE A 107 -15.07 10.48 -8.97
CA PHE A 107 -14.21 11.58 -9.40
C PHE A 107 -14.66 12.21 -10.73
N ILE A 108 -15.32 11.46 -11.62
CA ILE A 108 -15.83 11.94 -12.91
C ILE A 108 -16.89 13.05 -12.73
N PRO A 109 -17.99 12.84 -11.97
CA PRO A 109 -18.94 13.91 -11.67
C PRO A 109 -18.34 14.97 -10.76
N ALA A 110 -17.44 14.62 -9.82
CA ALA A 110 -16.76 15.61 -8.98
C ALA A 110 -15.96 16.64 -9.79
N ALA A 111 -15.18 16.16 -10.77
CA ALA A 111 -14.40 17.01 -11.68
C ALA A 111 -15.31 17.81 -12.63
N SER A 112 -16.40 17.20 -13.11
CA SER A 112 -17.34 17.87 -14.03
C SER A 112 -18.13 19.00 -13.35
N LEU A 113 -18.56 18.79 -12.11
CA LEU A 113 -19.36 19.75 -11.34
C LEU A 113 -18.50 20.77 -10.59
N ARG A 114 -17.17 20.57 -10.53
CA ARG A 114 -16.22 21.41 -9.78
C ARG A 114 -16.62 21.60 -8.30
N VAL A 115 -17.24 20.58 -7.69
CA VAL A 115 -17.67 20.60 -6.27
C VAL A 115 -16.60 19.94 -5.39
N TYR A 116 -15.86 20.76 -4.63
CA TYR A 116 -14.78 20.28 -3.74
C TYR A 116 -15.24 19.27 -2.66
N PRO A 117 -16.37 19.45 -1.94
CA PRO A 117 -16.86 18.44 -1.01
C PRO A 117 -17.17 17.08 -1.66
N LEU A 118 -17.66 17.08 -2.91
CA LEU A 118 -17.91 15.86 -3.67
C LEU A 118 -16.59 15.16 -4.04
N PHE A 119 -15.57 15.95 -4.40
CA PHE A 119 -14.21 15.46 -4.62
C PHE A 119 -13.62 14.83 -3.34
N LEU A 120 -13.80 15.45 -2.17
CA LEU A 120 -13.38 14.87 -0.88
C LEU A 120 -14.13 13.58 -0.55
N GLY A 121 -15.45 13.54 -0.82
CA GLY A 121 -16.25 12.33 -0.65
C GLY A 121 -15.77 11.19 -1.56
N ALA A 122 -15.51 11.48 -2.85
CA ALA A 122 -14.96 10.51 -3.80
C ALA A 122 -13.59 9.98 -3.34
N LEU A 123 -12.72 10.86 -2.87
CA LEU A 123 -11.43 10.50 -2.30
C LEU A 123 -11.57 9.62 -1.06
N PHE A 124 -12.48 9.95 -0.15
CA PHE A 124 -12.74 9.14 1.04
C PHE A 124 -13.22 7.74 0.68
N VAL A 125 -14.15 7.62 -0.28
CA VAL A 125 -14.66 6.33 -0.77
C VAL A 125 -13.54 5.52 -1.39
N LEU A 126 -12.71 6.12 -2.24
CA LEU A 126 -11.55 5.45 -2.83
C LEU A 126 -10.58 4.96 -1.74
N ALA A 127 -10.19 5.84 -0.81
CA ALA A 127 -9.26 5.51 0.27
C ALA A 127 -9.82 4.40 1.19
N SER A 128 -11.13 4.40 1.42
CA SER A 128 -11.84 3.34 2.15
C SER A 128 -11.73 2.00 1.42
N GLY A 129 -11.92 1.98 0.09
CA GLY A 129 -11.78 0.79 -0.73
C GLY A 129 -10.36 0.22 -0.69
N VAL A 130 -9.35 1.08 -0.82
CA VAL A 130 -7.93 0.69 -0.72
C VAL A 130 -7.60 0.16 0.69
N THR A 131 -8.16 0.77 1.73
CA THR A 131 -7.98 0.33 3.12
C THR A 131 -8.56 -1.07 3.34
N ILE A 132 -9.81 -1.30 2.92
CA ILE A 132 -10.47 -2.62 3.02
C ILE A 132 -9.65 -3.68 2.28
N LEU A 133 -9.17 -3.34 1.09
CA LEU A 133 -8.32 -4.22 0.29
C LEU A 133 -7.05 -4.60 1.06
N GLN A 134 -6.33 -3.65 1.65
CA GLN A 134 -5.08 -3.92 2.39
C GLN A 134 -5.31 -4.76 3.65
N VAL A 135 -6.36 -4.44 4.41
CA VAL A 135 -6.74 -5.18 5.63
C VAL A 135 -7.08 -6.64 5.30
N ALA A 136 -7.63 -6.90 4.11
CA ALA A 136 -7.90 -8.27 3.65
C ALA A 136 -6.67 -8.95 3.02
N ALA A 137 -5.93 -8.24 2.17
CA ALA A 137 -4.91 -8.82 1.31
C ALA A 137 -3.62 -9.18 2.06
N ASN A 138 -3.16 -8.34 2.98
CA ASN A 138 -1.92 -8.58 3.71
C ASN A 138 -1.98 -9.88 4.56
N PRO A 139 -3.01 -10.09 5.41
CA PRO A 139 -3.14 -11.35 6.13
C PRO A 139 -3.33 -12.55 5.19
N TYR A 140 -4.09 -12.37 4.10
CA TYR A 140 -4.32 -13.45 3.14
C TYR A 140 -3.01 -14.00 2.53
N VAL A 141 -2.06 -13.14 2.18
CA VAL A 141 -0.73 -13.56 1.68
C VAL A 141 0.03 -14.37 2.73
N THR A 142 -0.04 -13.94 3.99
CA THR A 142 0.70 -14.58 5.09
C THR A 142 0.15 -15.98 5.39
N VAL A 143 -1.17 -16.18 5.33
CA VAL A 143 -1.78 -17.48 5.58
C VAL A 143 -1.76 -18.39 4.35
N LEU A 144 -1.64 -17.83 3.14
CA LEU A 144 -1.53 -18.60 1.91
C LEU A 144 -0.15 -19.27 1.78
N GLY A 145 -0.02 -20.47 2.36
CA GLY A 145 1.18 -21.32 2.26
C GLY A 145 1.75 -21.68 3.62
N LYS A 146 3.04 -22.01 3.66
CA LYS A 146 3.70 -22.47 4.89
C LYS A 146 3.97 -21.31 5.87
N PRO A 147 3.72 -21.44 7.19
CA PRO A 147 3.96 -20.37 8.15
C PRO A 147 5.41 -19.86 8.17
N GLU A 148 6.39 -20.74 7.97
CA GLU A 148 7.82 -20.41 8.08
C GLU A 148 8.30 -19.43 6.99
N THR A 149 7.55 -19.34 5.88
CA THR A 149 7.89 -18.44 4.76
C THR A 149 6.87 -17.31 4.58
N ALA A 150 5.99 -17.10 5.56
CA ALA A 150 4.94 -16.08 5.50
C ALA A 150 5.52 -14.66 5.30
N SER A 151 6.51 -14.27 6.10
CA SER A 151 7.18 -12.96 5.97
C SER A 151 7.85 -12.79 4.61
N SER A 152 8.58 -13.80 4.13
CA SER A 152 9.20 -13.79 2.80
C SER A 152 8.18 -13.60 1.67
N ARG A 153 7.04 -14.30 1.72
CA ARG A 153 5.97 -14.16 0.73
C ARG A 153 5.34 -12.77 0.77
N LEU A 154 5.01 -12.29 1.97
CA LEU A 154 4.44 -10.95 2.14
C LEU A 154 5.41 -9.89 1.59
N THR A 155 6.69 -9.96 1.94
CA THR A 155 7.71 -9.03 1.44
C THR A 155 7.88 -9.13 -0.08
N LEU A 156 7.86 -10.33 -0.66
CA LEU A 156 7.92 -10.50 -2.12
C LEU A 156 6.73 -9.86 -2.81
N THR A 157 5.52 -10.13 -2.31
CA THR A 157 4.28 -9.57 -2.85
C THR A 157 4.28 -8.03 -2.74
N GLN A 158 4.79 -7.48 -1.64
CA GLN A 158 4.97 -6.03 -1.46
C GLN A 158 6.11 -5.45 -2.33
N ALA A 159 7.12 -6.23 -2.69
CA ALA A 159 8.15 -5.82 -3.66
C ALA A 159 7.55 -5.60 -5.06
N PHE A 160 6.64 -6.49 -5.48
CA PHE A 160 5.90 -6.32 -6.73
C PHE A 160 4.90 -5.18 -6.68
N ASN A 161 4.27 -4.92 -5.53
CA ASN A 161 3.49 -3.71 -5.32
C ASN A 161 4.36 -2.45 -5.53
N SER A 162 5.55 -2.38 -4.91
CA SER A 162 6.50 -1.29 -5.13
C SER A 162 6.94 -1.14 -6.58
N LEU A 163 7.16 -2.25 -7.28
CA LEU A 163 7.48 -2.24 -8.70
C LEU A 163 6.33 -1.60 -9.51
N GLY A 164 5.08 -1.96 -9.20
CA GLY A 164 3.89 -1.32 -9.76
C GLY A 164 3.90 0.19 -9.53
N THR A 165 4.15 0.62 -8.28
CA THR A 165 4.20 2.05 -7.93
C THR A 165 5.36 2.81 -8.57
N THR A 166 6.47 2.12 -8.89
CA THR A 166 7.64 2.74 -9.53
C THR A 166 7.43 2.92 -11.02
N ILE A 167 6.73 1.98 -11.66
CA ILE A 167 6.44 2.02 -13.11
C ILE A 167 5.23 2.92 -13.42
N ALA A 168 4.26 3.02 -12.51
CA ALA A 168 3.04 3.82 -12.69
C ALA A 168 3.30 5.28 -13.09
N PRO A 169 4.22 6.05 -12.47
CA PRO A 169 4.54 7.42 -12.89
C PRO A 169 4.89 7.58 -14.36
N ILE A 170 5.63 6.62 -14.94
CA ILE A 170 6.02 6.66 -16.35
C ILE A 170 4.76 6.54 -17.22
N PHE A 171 3.86 5.60 -16.91
CA PHE A 171 2.59 5.45 -17.61
C PHE A 171 1.63 6.62 -17.38
N GLY A 172 1.57 7.14 -16.16
CA GLY A 172 0.76 8.30 -15.79
C GLY A 172 1.18 9.54 -16.58
N ALA A 173 2.49 9.77 -16.71
CA ALA A 173 3.02 10.82 -17.57
C ALA A 173 2.53 10.66 -19.01
N PHE A 174 2.56 9.46 -19.61
CA PHE A 174 2.01 9.25 -20.95
C PHE A 174 0.50 9.56 -21.06
N LEU A 175 -0.32 9.09 -20.11
CA LEU A 175 -1.77 9.31 -20.12
C LEU A 175 -2.15 10.79 -19.93
N ILE A 176 -1.38 11.51 -19.13
CA ILE A 176 -1.62 12.93 -18.83
C ILE A 176 -1.04 13.82 -19.94
N LEU A 177 0.17 13.55 -20.42
CA LEU A 177 0.79 14.34 -21.50
C LEU A 177 0.04 14.17 -22.82
N SER A 178 -0.56 13.00 -23.07
CA SER A 178 -1.44 12.79 -24.24
C SER A 178 -2.71 13.64 -24.19
N SER A 179 -3.20 13.96 -22.99
CA SER A 179 -4.41 14.77 -22.80
C SER A 179 -4.12 16.26 -22.61
N ALA A 180 -2.87 16.64 -22.28
CA ALA A 180 -2.40 18.02 -22.15
C ALA A 180 -1.96 18.69 -23.47
N THR A 181 -2.29 18.13 -24.65
CA THR A 181 -1.74 18.58 -25.95
C THR A 181 -2.38 19.84 -26.54
N ALA A 182 -3.21 20.61 -25.83
CA ALA A 182 -3.81 21.80 -26.44
C ALA A 182 -4.19 22.91 -25.47
N ALA A 183 -3.23 23.43 -24.71
CA ALA A 183 -3.17 24.82 -24.23
C ALA A 183 -2.13 24.88 -23.09
N VAL A 184 -1.21 25.82 -23.04
CA VAL A 184 -1.46 27.25 -22.95
C VAL A 184 -0.22 27.97 -23.47
N SER A 185 -0.42 28.92 -24.37
CA SER A 185 0.44 30.09 -24.52
C SER A 185 -0.46 31.22 -25.04
N ASN A 186 -0.89 32.11 -24.13
CA ASN A 186 -1.74 33.29 -24.35
C ASN A 186 -3.26 33.05 -24.49
N ALA A 187 -3.95 32.70 -23.39
CA ALA A 187 -5.42 32.55 -23.37
C ALA A 187 -6.12 33.69 -22.58
N THR A 188 -7.19 34.26 -23.15
CA THR A 188 -8.07 35.30 -22.55
C THR A 188 -8.99 34.72 -21.45
N PRO A 189 -9.62 35.55 -20.59
CA PRO A 189 -10.51 35.06 -19.52
C PRO A 189 -11.67 34.16 -19.99
N GLU A 190 -12.21 34.36 -21.20
CA GLU A 190 -13.23 33.45 -21.78
C GLU A 190 -12.64 32.10 -22.26
N GLN A 191 -11.35 32.07 -22.61
CA GLN A 191 -10.65 30.83 -22.97
C GLN A 191 -10.24 30.01 -21.74
N ILE A 192 -10.20 30.61 -20.55
CA ILE A 192 -9.91 29.90 -19.28
C ILE A 192 -11.03 28.92 -18.92
N ASP A 193 -12.30 29.26 -19.14
CA ASP A 193 -13.40 28.33 -18.84
C ASP A 193 -13.46 27.17 -19.83
N ALA A 194 -13.17 27.44 -21.12
CA ALA A 194 -13.01 26.41 -22.14
C ALA A 194 -11.79 25.49 -21.87
N LEU A 195 -10.69 26.08 -21.38
CA LEU A 195 -9.49 25.36 -20.95
C LEU A 195 -9.79 24.44 -19.77
N HIS A 196 -10.47 24.94 -18.74
CA HIS A 196 -10.85 24.13 -17.58
C HIS A 196 -11.86 23.01 -17.93
N MET A 197 -12.70 23.21 -18.95
CA MET A 197 -13.55 22.14 -19.48
C MET A 197 -12.72 21.07 -20.21
N ALA A 198 -11.70 21.48 -20.96
CA ALA A 198 -10.76 20.56 -21.62
C ALA A 198 -9.89 19.79 -20.61
N GLU A 199 -9.40 20.45 -19.55
CA GLU A 199 -8.66 19.81 -18.46
C GLU A 199 -9.55 18.87 -17.63
N ALA A 200 -10.79 19.27 -17.34
CA ALA A 200 -11.75 18.38 -16.71
C ALA A 200 -12.08 17.18 -17.60
N ALA A 201 -12.06 17.31 -18.94
CA ALA A 201 -12.20 16.18 -19.86
C ALA A 201 -10.94 15.30 -19.89
N ALA A 202 -9.75 15.91 -19.79
CA ALA A 202 -8.45 15.23 -19.79
C ALA A 202 -8.32 14.21 -18.66
N VAL A 203 -8.86 14.52 -17.47
CA VAL A 203 -8.83 13.62 -16.30
C VAL A 203 -9.92 12.54 -16.33
N LYS A 204 -11.05 12.75 -17.03
CA LYS A 204 -12.17 11.78 -17.05
C LYS A 204 -11.77 10.44 -17.64
N PHE A 205 -11.05 10.46 -18.77
CA PHE A 205 -10.65 9.24 -19.46
C PHE A 205 -9.70 8.37 -18.61
N PRO A 206 -8.62 8.91 -18.01
CA PRO A 206 -7.80 8.18 -17.03
C PRO A 206 -8.60 7.59 -15.87
N TYR A 207 -9.54 8.36 -15.27
CA TYR A 207 -10.35 7.85 -14.15
C TYR A 207 -11.34 6.76 -14.56
N LEU A 208 -11.92 6.84 -15.76
CA LEU A 208 -12.76 5.78 -16.32
C LEU A 208 -11.95 4.51 -16.56
N LEU A 209 -10.74 4.64 -17.11
CA LEU A 209 -9.82 3.52 -17.30
C LEU A 209 -9.44 2.87 -15.96
N LEU A 210 -9.15 3.66 -14.94
CA LEU A 210 -8.85 3.18 -13.58
C LEU A 210 -10.05 2.46 -12.95
N ALA A 211 -11.26 3.03 -13.05
CA ALA A 211 -12.47 2.40 -12.54
C ALA A 211 -12.72 1.05 -13.22
N ALA A 212 -12.58 1.00 -14.55
CA ALA A 212 -12.68 -0.25 -15.31
C ALA A 212 -11.60 -1.27 -14.90
N ALA A 213 -10.35 -0.83 -14.71
CA ALA A 213 -9.26 -1.70 -14.29
C ALA A 213 -9.50 -2.30 -12.89
N PHE A 214 -10.01 -1.51 -11.94
CA PHE A 214 -10.41 -2.01 -10.62
C PHE A 214 -11.55 -3.04 -10.70
N LEU A 215 -12.55 -2.81 -11.56
CA LEU A 215 -13.64 -3.79 -11.77
C LEU A 215 -13.15 -5.07 -12.43
N VAL A 216 -12.24 -4.98 -13.40
CA VAL A 216 -11.62 -6.14 -14.04
C VAL A 216 -10.83 -6.95 -13.00
N LEU A 217 -10.04 -6.28 -12.15
CA LEU A 217 -9.35 -6.93 -11.04
C LEU A 217 -10.33 -7.58 -10.06
N ALA A 218 -11.41 -6.89 -9.70
CA ALA A 218 -12.44 -7.44 -8.82
C ALA A 218 -13.06 -8.71 -9.41
N ALA A 219 -13.35 -8.71 -10.72
CA ALA A 219 -13.87 -9.87 -11.43
C ALA A 219 -12.85 -11.03 -11.47
N ILE A 220 -11.58 -10.73 -11.73
CA ILE A 220 -10.50 -11.73 -11.69
C ILE A 220 -10.40 -12.36 -10.29
N PHE A 221 -10.35 -11.54 -9.24
CA PHE A 221 -10.31 -12.04 -7.85
C PHE A 221 -11.55 -12.84 -7.48
N ALA A 222 -12.75 -12.41 -7.91
CA ALA A 222 -13.98 -13.15 -7.68
C ALA A 222 -13.98 -14.52 -8.39
N ALA A 223 -13.44 -14.59 -9.62
CA ALA A 223 -13.34 -15.81 -10.40
C ALA A 223 -12.25 -16.78 -9.90
N LEU A 224 -11.20 -16.28 -9.24
CA LEU A 224 -10.13 -17.13 -8.72
C LEU A 224 -10.65 -18.07 -7.62
N LYS A 225 -10.39 -19.36 -7.80
CA LYS A 225 -10.63 -20.38 -6.76
C LYS A 225 -9.49 -20.34 -5.75
N LEU A 226 -9.59 -19.37 -4.87
CA LEU A 226 -8.70 -19.19 -3.74
C LEU A 226 -9.12 -20.12 -2.59
N PRO A 227 -8.18 -20.81 -1.91
CA PRO A 227 -8.49 -21.58 -0.71
C PRO A 227 -9.19 -20.69 0.30
N VAL A 228 -10.31 -21.16 0.83
CA VAL A 228 -10.95 -20.51 1.98
C VAL A 228 -10.02 -20.76 3.15
N VAL A 229 -9.38 -19.69 3.61
CA VAL A 229 -8.71 -19.69 4.90
C VAL A 229 -9.82 -19.50 5.91
N GLU A 230 -10.29 -20.60 6.49
CA GLU A 230 -11.12 -20.54 7.69
C GLU A 230 -10.18 -20.13 8.83
N ASP A 231 -10.48 -19.01 9.50
CA ASP A 231 -9.82 -18.70 10.75
C ASP A 231 -10.09 -19.90 11.68
N GLU A 232 -9.05 -20.49 12.30
CA GLU A 232 -9.13 -21.68 13.16
C GLU A 232 -9.94 -21.46 14.47
N GLU A 233 -10.94 -20.56 14.48
CA GLU A 233 -11.82 -20.32 15.63
C GLU A 233 -12.89 -21.42 15.80
N GLU A 234 -13.14 -22.28 14.81
CA GLU A 234 -14.08 -23.42 15.00
C GLU A 234 -13.56 -24.48 15.99
N ALA A 235 -12.30 -24.40 16.44
CA ALA A 235 -11.74 -25.27 17.48
C ALA A 235 -12.05 -24.82 18.93
N HIS A 236 -12.55 -23.60 19.15
CA HIS A 236 -12.90 -23.10 20.49
C HIS A 236 -14.42 -23.05 20.72
N GLN A 237 -15.10 -24.19 20.63
CA GLN A 237 -16.46 -24.37 21.15
C GLN A 237 -16.48 -24.49 22.69
N GLY A 238 -15.85 -23.56 23.40
CA GLY A 238 -15.77 -23.61 24.86
C GLY A 238 -15.58 -22.25 25.50
N GLY A 239 -16.68 -21.52 25.71
CA GLY A 239 -16.97 -20.66 26.87
C GLY A 239 -16.01 -19.53 27.31
N GLU A 240 -14.82 -19.40 26.75
CA GLU A 240 -13.89 -18.32 27.10
C GLU A 240 -14.12 -17.14 26.16
N GLU A 241 -14.50 -15.99 26.73
CA GLU A 241 -14.50 -14.72 26.01
C GLU A 241 -13.19 -14.58 25.27
N ALA A 242 -13.26 -14.46 23.93
CA ALA A 242 -12.07 -14.27 23.09
C ALA A 242 -11.21 -13.17 23.70
N ALA A 243 -10.03 -13.54 24.22
CA ALA A 243 -9.15 -12.62 24.92
C ALA A 243 -8.94 -11.39 24.04
N SER A 244 -9.22 -10.20 24.60
CA SER A 244 -9.12 -8.93 23.88
C SER A 244 -7.77 -8.85 23.16
N ALA A 245 -7.75 -8.40 21.89
CA ALA A 245 -6.51 -8.27 21.11
C ALA A 245 -5.43 -7.46 21.85
N TRP A 246 -5.85 -6.54 22.72
CA TRP A 246 -4.99 -5.73 23.59
C TRP A 246 -4.24 -6.52 24.67
N SER A 247 -4.63 -7.77 24.95
CA SER A 247 -3.94 -8.65 25.90
C SER A 247 -2.64 -9.23 25.34
N TYR A 248 -2.48 -9.26 24.01
CA TYR A 248 -1.28 -9.77 23.35
C TYR A 248 -0.22 -8.66 23.26
N SER A 249 0.75 -8.67 24.17
CA SER A 249 1.82 -7.64 24.22
C SER A 249 2.58 -7.50 22.90
N HIS A 250 2.88 -8.61 22.22
CA HIS A 250 3.55 -8.57 20.92
C HIS A 250 2.73 -7.88 19.82
N LEU A 251 1.40 -8.01 19.84
CA LEU A 251 0.50 -7.34 18.90
C LEU A 251 0.47 -5.82 19.17
N VAL A 252 0.37 -5.43 20.44
CA VAL A 252 0.36 -4.00 20.84
C VAL A 252 1.70 -3.34 20.51
N LEU A 253 2.82 -4.02 20.81
CA LEU A 253 4.16 -3.52 20.46
C LEU A 253 4.36 -3.45 18.94
N GLY A 254 3.82 -4.41 18.17
CA GLY A 254 3.81 -4.37 16.72
C GLY A 254 3.01 -3.19 16.17
N ALA A 255 1.83 -2.90 16.74
CA ALA A 255 1.01 -1.76 16.34
C ALA A 255 1.71 -0.41 16.60
N VAL A 256 2.36 -0.26 17.76
CA VAL A 256 3.19 0.91 18.06
C VAL A 256 4.39 0.99 17.11
N GLY A 257 5.02 -0.15 16.81
CA GLY A 257 6.13 -0.24 15.85
C GLY A 257 5.76 0.28 14.47
N ILE A 258 4.68 -0.24 13.88
CA ILE A 258 4.18 0.22 12.57
C ILE A 258 3.77 1.69 12.62
N PHE A 259 3.13 2.16 13.69
CA PHE A 259 2.77 3.57 13.84
C PHE A 259 3.99 4.50 13.76
N VAL A 260 5.05 4.19 14.51
CA VAL A 260 6.30 4.96 14.49
C VAL A 260 7.01 4.82 13.14
N TYR A 261 7.05 3.61 12.57
CA TYR A 261 7.64 3.34 11.25
C TYR A 261 6.98 4.16 10.13
N VAL A 262 5.65 4.12 10.01
CA VAL A 262 4.92 4.86 8.97
C VAL A 262 5.15 6.36 9.14
N GLY A 263 5.14 6.86 10.39
CA GLY A 263 5.46 8.26 10.67
C GLY A 263 6.87 8.65 10.21
N ALA A 264 7.87 7.80 10.49
CA ALA A 264 9.25 8.03 10.06
C ALA A 264 9.39 7.98 8.53
N GLU A 265 8.83 6.97 7.88
CA GLU A 265 8.88 6.78 6.43
C GLU A 265 8.27 7.97 5.68
N VAL A 266 7.04 8.34 6.06
CA VAL A 266 6.31 9.44 5.42
C VAL A 266 7.02 10.78 5.67
N SER A 267 7.58 10.99 6.88
CA SER A 267 8.32 12.21 7.19
C SER A 267 9.59 12.33 6.34
N ILE A 268 10.40 11.27 6.27
CA ILE A 268 11.62 11.26 5.45
C ILE A 268 11.26 11.52 3.98
N GLY A 269 10.29 10.79 3.43
CA GLY A 269 9.84 10.98 2.05
C GLY A 269 9.33 12.39 1.76
N SER A 270 8.57 12.99 2.69
CA SER A 270 7.99 14.33 2.52
C SER A 270 9.04 15.45 2.57
N PHE A 271 10.03 15.32 3.45
CA PHE A 271 11.05 16.36 3.65
C PHE A 271 12.31 16.15 2.81
N LEU A 272 12.44 15.01 2.11
CA LEU A 272 13.65 14.67 1.34
C LEU A 272 14.01 15.76 0.33
N VAL A 273 13.06 16.28 -0.44
CA VAL A 273 13.30 17.31 -1.46
C VAL A 273 13.80 18.60 -0.81
N ASN A 274 13.13 19.06 0.25
CA ASN A 274 13.50 20.26 0.99
C ASN A 274 14.89 20.13 1.63
N PHE A 275 15.21 18.93 2.14
CA PHE A 275 16.51 18.63 2.73
C PHE A 275 17.64 18.67 1.69
N MET A 276 17.42 18.18 0.47
CA MET A 276 18.40 18.25 -0.62
C MET A 276 18.57 19.66 -1.19
N ALA A 277 17.51 20.47 -1.14
CA ALA A 277 17.54 21.86 -1.60
C ALA A 277 18.31 22.78 -0.63
N ASP A 278 18.52 22.36 0.62
CA ASP A 278 19.28 23.13 1.60
C ASP A 278 20.74 23.31 1.14
N PRO A 279 21.26 24.55 1.07
CA PRO A 279 22.65 24.84 0.73
C PRO A 279 23.69 24.16 1.62
N ALA A 280 23.37 23.85 2.87
CA ALA A 280 24.26 23.15 3.80
C ALA A 280 24.38 21.65 3.47
N ILE A 281 23.47 21.09 2.67
CA ILE A 281 23.43 19.68 2.32
C ILE A 281 23.92 19.46 0.89
N ALA A 282 23.16 19.93 -0.10
CA ALA A 282 23.53 19.75 -1.50
C ALA A 282 23.19 20.97 -2.37
N GLY A 283 22.36 21.90 -1.87
CA GLY A 283 21.97 23.11 -2.60
C GLY A 283 21.36 22.80 -3.98
N LEU A 284 20.71 21.64 -4.12
CA LEU A 284 20.21 21.19 -5.41
C LEU A 284 18.93 21.94 -5.79
N PRO A 285 18.74 22.29 -7.07
CA PRO A 285 17.45 22.76 -7.55
C PRO A 285 16.35 21.73 -7.23
N GLU A 286 15.16 22.19 -6.84
CA GLU A 286 14.04 21.33 -6.44
C GLU A 286 13.72 20.25 -7.48
N GLN A 287 13.81 20.59 -8.76
CA GLN A 287 13.58 19.65 -9.86
C GLN A 287 14.61 18.52 -9.90
N THR A 288 15.88 18.81 -9.60
CA THR A 288 16.94 17.81 -9.48
C THR A 288 16.77 16.99 -8.20
N ALA A 289 16.44 17.64 -7.08
CA ALA A 289 16.15 16.98 -5.80
C ALA A 289 14.96 16.00 -5.89
N ALA A 290 13.93 16.33 -6.67
CA ALA A 290 12.79 15.45 -6.91
C ALA A 290 13.20 14.12 -7.58
N HIS A 291 14.21 14.10 -8.44
CA HIS A 291 14.73 12.85 -9.01
C HIS A 291 15.37 11.94 -7.96
N TYR A 292 15.94 12.50 -6.89
CA TYR A 292 16.51 11.71 -5.80
C TYR A 292 15.45 11.01 -4.94
N VAL A 293 14.22 11.53 -4.91
CA VAL A 293 13.08 10.84 -4.28
C VAL A 293 12.83 9.49 -4.94
N SER A 294 12.99 9.40 -6.28
CA SER A 294 12.89 8.13 -7.00
C SER A 294 13.98 7.14 -6.59
N TYR A 295 15.19 7.59 -6.22
CA TYR A 295 16.23 6.71 -5.69
C TYR A 295 15.91 6.20 -4.29
N PHE A 296 15.29 7.01 -3.43
CA PHE A 296 14.85 6.58 -2.09
C PHE A 296 13.81 5.45 -2.20
N TRP A 297 12.73 5.66 -2.95
CA TRP A 297 11.68 4.66 -3.13
C TRP A 297 12.12 3.48 -4.00
N GLY A 298 12.98 3.71 -5.00
CA GLY A 298 13.60 2.66 -5.79
C GLY A 298 14.54 1.78 -4.95
N GLY A 299 15.30 2.38 -4.03
CA GLY A 299 16.09 1.69 -3.02
C GLY A 299 15.21 0.82 -2.13
N ALA A 300 14.07 1.36 -1.66
CA ALA A 300 13.09 0.59 -0.89
C ALA A 300 12.52 -0.59 -1.68
N MET A 301 12.22 -0.42 -2.97
CA MET A 301 11.80 -1.52 -3.84
C MET A 301 12.86 -2.62 -3.94
N ILE A 302 14.12 -2.25 -4.22
CA ILE A 302 15.23 -3.22 -4.32
C ILE A 302 15.44 -3.93 -2.96
N GLY A 303 15.38 -3.17 -1.86
CA GLY A 303 15.45 -3.69 -0.51
C GLY A 303 14.34 -4.71 -0.21
N ARG A 304 13.12 -4.51 -0.72
CA ARG A 304 12.02 -5.50 -0.61
C ARG A 304 12.34 -6.78 -1.37
N PHE A 305 12.86 -6.70 -2.59
CA PHE A 305 13.25 -7.89 -3.35
C PHE A 305 14.34 -8.68 -2.63
N ILE A 306 15.41 -8.00 -2.19
CA ILE A 306 16.51 -8.64 -1.47
C ILE A 306 16.01 -9.20 -0.13
N GLY A 307 15.27 -8.42 0.63
CA GLY A 307 14.68 -8.81 1.91
C GLY A 307 13.79 -10.04 1.81
N SER A 308 13.00 -10.15 0.74
CA SER A 308 12.16 -11.33 0.50
C SER A 308 12.99 -12.61 0.34
N VAL A 309 14.18 -12.53 -0.25
CA VAL A 309 15.09 -13.67 -0.39
C VAL A 309 15.82 -13.95 0.92
N VAL A 310 16.31 -12.91 1.60
CA VAL A 310 17.01 -13.03 2.89
C VAL A 310 16.12 -13.69 3.94
N MET A 311 14.84 -13.31 4.03
CA MET A 311 13.87 -13.90 4.96
C MET A 311 13.52 -15.37 4.66
N ARG A 312 14.01 -15.97 3.56
CA ARG A 312 13.92 -17.42 3.35
C ARG A 312 14.97 -18.19 4.14
N TYR A 313 16.08 -17.54 4.48
CA TYR A 313 17.24 -18.16 5.11
C TYR A 313 17.55 -17.60 6.51
N VAL A 314 17.06 -16.39 6.81
CA VAL A 314 17.27 -15.69 8.06
C VAL A 314 15.92 -15.41 8.72
N ASP A 315 15.88 -15.53 10.04
CA ASP A 315 14.72 -15.16 10.83
C ASP A 315 14.25 -13.72 10.56
N ALA A 316 12.94 -13.53 10.42
CA ALA A 316 12.34 -12.23 10.08
C ALA A 316 12.62 -11.18 11.16
N GLY A 317 12.59 -11.56 12.45
CA GLY A 317 12.89 -10.66 13.57
C GLY A 317 14.34 -10.17 13.56
N LYS A 318 15.30 -11.05 13.26
CA LYS A 318 16.72 -10.67 13.10
C LYS A 318 16.93 -9.74 11.89
N THR A 319 16.27 -10.04 10.78
CA THR A 319 16.35 -9.22 9.56
C THR A 319 15.79 -7.82 9.82
N LEU A 320 14.62 -7.74 10.48
CA LEU A 320 13.99 -6.49 10.90
C LEU A 320 14.90 -5.68 11.84
N THR A 321 15.44 -6.32 12.88
CA THR A 321 16.32 -5.66 13.87
C THR A 321 17.57 -5.09 13.21
N THR A 322 18.18 -5.83 12.29
CA THR A 322 19.37 -5.39 11.55
C THR A 322 19.06 -4.17 10.71
N ASN A 323 17.99 -4.22 9.91
CA ASN A 323 17.57 -3.09 9.08
C ASN A 323 17.18 -1.87 9.91
N ALA A 324 16.44 -2.05 11.00
CA ALA A 324 16.04 -0.98 11.91
C ALA A 324 17.25 -0.29 12.55
N THR A 325 18.22 -1.07 12.99
CA THR A 325 19.47 -0.55 13.57
C THR A 325 20.27 0.24 12.54
N ILE A 326 20.44 -0.30 11.32
CA ILE A 326 21.17 0.41 10.26
C ILE A 326 20.45 1.69 9.86
N ALA A 327 19.13 1.68 9.70
CA ALA A 327 18.35 2.87 9.38
C ALA A 327 18.46 3.95 10.48
N ALA A 328 18.44 3.56 11.76
CA ALA A 328 18.64 4.48 12.86
C ALA A 328 20.05 5.09 12.87
N ILE A 329 21.08 4.29 12.60
CA ILE A 329 22.47 4.78 12.46
C ILE A 329 22.58 5.75 11.27
N LEU A 330 22.01 5.41 10.12
CA LEU A 330 22.01 6.27 8.94
C LEU A 330 21.29 7.60 9.22
N LEU A 331 20.15 7.56 9.90
CA LEU A 331 19.42 8.76 10.31
C LEU A 331 20.25 9.61 11.27
N LEU A 332 20.92 9.00 12.24
CA LEU A 332 21.80 9.71 13.17
C LEU A 332 22.96 10.38 12.41
N VAL A 333 23.58 9.69 11.46
CA VAL A 333 24.62 10.27 10.60
C VAL A 333 24.07 11.43 9.77
N THR A 334 22.88 11.29 9.18
CA THR A 334 22.21 12.37 8.43
C THR A 334 22.01 13.62 9.30
N VAL A 335 21.63 13.46 10.56
CA VAL A 335 21.41 14.59 11.48
C VAL A 335 22.72 15.22 11.96
N LEU A 336 23.79 14.44 12.11
CA LEU A 336 25.08 14.89 12.63
C LEU A 336 26.06 15.37 11.56
N THR A 337 25.77 15.13 10.29
CA THR A 337 26.65 15.48 9.16
C THR A 337 25.99 16.45 8.19
N THR A 338 26.80 17.04 7.32
CA THR A 338 26.36 17.97 6.28
C THR A 338 26.94 17.54 4.93
N GLY A 339 26.59 18.24 3.86
CA GLY A 339 27.11 17.93 2.54
C GLY A 339 26.56 16.62 1.95
N HIS A 340 27.31 16.06 1.01
CA HIS A 340 26.94 14.82 0.32
C HIS A 340 26.84 13.59 1.22
N VAL A 341 27.51 13.57 2.38
CA VAL A 341 27.43 12.44 3.32
C VAL A 341 26.00 12.32 3.85
N ALA A 342 25.43 13.40 4.35
CA ALA A 342 24.05 13.43 4.84
C ALA A 342 23.04 13.09 3.72
N MET A 343 23.28 13.60 2.51
CA MET A 343 22.48 13.29 1.32
C MET A 343 22.46 11.79 1.01
N TRP A 344 23.61 11.12 0.92
CA TRP A 344 23.64 9.69 0.60
C TRP A 344 23.13 8.82 1.76
N CYS A 345 23.36 9.23 3.01
CA CYS A 345 22.84 8.55 4.18
C CYS A 345 21.30 8.53 4.20
N VAL A 346 20.65 9.68 3.97
CA VAL A 346 19.18 9.72 3.96
C VAL A 346 18.57 8.92 2.80
N LEU A 347 19.24 8.87 1.64
CA LEU A 347 18.80 8.03 0.52
C LEU A 347 18.95 6.54 0.82
N ALA A 348 20.06 6.16 1.47
CA ALA A 348 20.30 4.78 1.88
C ALA A 348 19.27 4.28 2.91
N ILE A 349 18.65 5.16 3.71
CA ILE A 349 17.57 4.78 4.62
C ILE A 349 16.45 4.08 3.85
N GLY A 350 16.08 4.54 2.66
CA GLY A 350 15.02 3.93 1.86
C GLY A 350 15.25 2.44 1.62
N PHE A 351 16.50 2.04 1.36
CA PHE A 351 16.87 0.63 1.18
C PHE A 351 16.67 -0.21 2.44
N PHE A 352 16.99 0.31 3.63
CA PHE A 352 16.84 -0.44 4.87
C PHE A 352 15.41 -0.40 5.42
N ASN A 353 14.69 0.70 5.17
CA ASN A 353 13.28 0.87 5.53
C ASN A 353 12.36 -0.14 4.83
N SER A 354 12.86 -0.73 3.73
CA SER A 354 12.11 -1.56 2.79
C SER A 354 11.31 -2.70 3.38
N ILE A 355 11.72 -3.28 4.52
CA ILE A 355 11.13 -4.51 5.09
C ILE A 355 10.51 -4.31 6.48
N MET A 356 10.30 -3.07 6.93
CA MET A 356 9.89 -2.75 8.29
C MET A 356 8.36 -2.69 8.50
N PHE A 357 7.58 -3.37 7.66
CA PHE A 357 6.11 -3.33 7.64
C PHE A 357 5.45 -4.64 8.07
#